data_AF-A0A748TQ52-F1
#
_entry.id   AF-A0A748TQ52-F1
#
_cell.length_a   1.000
_cell.length_b   1.000
_cell.length_c   1.000
_cell.angle_alpha   90.00
_cell.angle_beta   90.00
_cell.angle_gamma   90.00
#
_symmetry.space_group_name_H-M   'P 1'
#
loop_
_entity.id
_entity.type
_entity.pdbx_description
1 polymer ?
#
loop_
_entity_poly.entity_id
_entity_poly.type
_entity_poly.pdbx_seq_one_letter_code
_entity_poly.pdbx_strand_id
1 'polypeptide(L)'
;KGVENKMSGGIASAMAMASLPQAYAPGANMTSIAGGTFNGESAVAIGVSMVSESGGWVYKLQGTSNSQGDYSAAIGAGFQW
;
A
#
# COMPACT_ATOMS: atom_id res chain seq x y z
N LYS A 1 10.06 -13.61 19.55
CA LYS A 1 9.79 -13.65 18.09
C LYS A 1 11.11 -13.47 17.35
N GLY A 2 11.40 -14.28 16.33
CA GLY A 2 12.65 -14.20 15.56
C GLY A 2 12.74 -12.92 14.72
N VAL A 3 13.96 -12.41 14.55
CA VAL A 3 14.26 -11.26 13.67
C VAL A 3 13.79 -11.55 12.23
N GLU A 4 13.97 -12.78 11.78
CA GLU A 4 13.58 -13.26 10.46
C GLU A 4 12.07 -13.15 10.21
N ASN A 5 11.24 -13.52 11.19
CA ASN A 5 9.79 -13.36 11.09
C ASN A 5 9.38 -11.88 11.04
N LYS A 6 10.05 -10.99 11.79
CA LYS A 6 9.77 -9.55 11.69
C LYS A 6 10.12 -8.99 10.31
N MET A 7 11.28 -9.38 9.77
CA MET A 7 11.68 -9.01 8.41
C MET A 7 10.67 -9.55 7.39
N SER A 8 10.24 -10.81 7.55
CA SER A 8 9.27 -11.44 6.67
C SER A 8 7.90 -10.76 6.72
N GLY A 9 7.43 -10.36 7.91
CA GLY A 9 6.24 -9.54 8.07
C GLY A 9 6.37 -8.15 7.43
N GLY A 10 7.55 -7.55 7.49
CA GLY A 10 7.86 -6.31 6.77
C GLY A 10 7.76 -6.46 5.26
N ILE A 11 8.31 -7.55 4.69
CA ILE A 11 8.20 -7.85 3.26
C ILE A 11 6.76 -8.13 2.87
N ALA A 12 6.02 -8.93 3.66
CA ALA A 12 4.60 -9.17 3.43
C ALA A 12 3.80 -7.85 3.40
N SER A 13 4.14 -6.90 4.29
CA SER A 13 3.54 -5.55 4.32
C SER A 13 3.83 -4.77 3.04
N ALA A 14 5.08 -4.80 2.56
CA ALA A 14 5.46 -4.16 1.31
C ALA A 14 4.74 -4.78 0.09
N MET A 15 4.60 -6.10 0.05
CA MET A 15 3.85 -6.79 -1.01
C MET A 15 2.36 -6.43 -0.98
N ALA A 16 1.76 -6.35 0.22
CA ALA A 16 0.38 -5.93 0.40
C ALA A 16 0.18 -4.50 -0.11
N MET A 17 1.08 -3.57 0.27
CA MET A 17 1.08 -2.19 -0.22
C MET A 17 1.20 -2.08 -1.73
N ALA A 18 2.14 -2.80 -2.34
CA ALA A 18 2.39 -2.77 -3.77
C ALA A 18 1.19 -3.29 -4.58
N SER A 19 0.39 -4.18 -3.97
CA SER A 19 -0.79 -4.77 -4.59
C SER A 19 -2.04 -3.89 -4.48
N LEU A 20 -1.98 -2.72 -3.83
CA LEU A 20 -3.11 -1.79 -3.74
C LEU A 20 -3.44 -1.16 -5.11
N PRO A 21 -4.67 -1.36 -5.63
CA PRO A 21 -5.12 -0.68 -6.83
C PRO A 21 -5.08 0.85 -6.69
N GLN A 22 -4.89 1.53 -7.83
CA GLN A 22 -4.79 2.99 -7.94
C GLN A 22 -5.92 3.54 -8.79
N ALA A 23 -6.46 4.70 -8.41
CA ALA A 23 -7.33 5.50 -9.28
C ALA A 23 -6.59 5.87 -10.58
N TYR A 24 -7.25 5.67 -11.72
CA TYR A 24 -6.68 5.94 -13.04
C TYR A 24 -7.44 7.01 -13.83
N ALA A 25 -8.63 7.42 -13.37
CA ALA A 25 -9.46 8.42 -14.04
C ALA A 25 -9.25 9.82 -13.43
N PRO A 26 -9.22 10.90 -14.24
CA PRO A 26 -9.13 12.28 -13.74
C PRO A 26 -10.25 12.62 -12.74
N GLY A 27 -9.90 13.28 -11.64
CA GLY A 27 -10.83 13.61 -10.55
C GLY A 27 -11.30 12.42 -9.71
N ALA A 28 -10.84 11.19 -10.00
CA ALA A 28 -11.27 10.01 -9.28
C ALA A 28 -10.51 9.82 -7.97
N ASN A 29 -11.27 9.42 -6.96
CA ASN A 29 -10.77 8.95 -5.68
C ASN A 29 -11.03 7.44 -5.58
N MET A 30 -10.08 6.69 -5.03
CA MET A 30 -10.22 5.26 -4.82
C MET A 30 -9.71 4.88 -3.44
N THR A 31 -10.53 4.12 -2.72
CA THR A 31 -10.11 3.41 -1.50
C THR A 31 -9.86 1.96 -1.86
N SER A 32 -8.72 1.44 -1.41
CA SER A 32 -8.18 0.14 -1.79
C SER A 32 -7.84 -0.67 -0.53
N ILE A 33 -8.02 -1.99 -0.62
CA ILE A 33 -7.56 -2.96 0.37
C ILE A 33 -6.83 -4.09 -0.36
N ALA A 34 -5.73 -4.56 0.22
CA ALA A 34 -4.92 -5.63 -0.35
C ALA A 34 -4.30 -6.49 0.75
N GLY A 35 -3.89 -7.71 0.41
CA GLY A 35 -3.19 -8.62 1.29
C GLY A 35 -1.85 -9.05 0.67
N GLY A 36 -0.91 -9.45 1.51
CA GLY A 36 0.40 -9.95 1.10
C GLY A 36 0.84 -11.06 2.04
N THR A 37 1.60 -12.03 1.53
CA THR A 37 2.19 -13.10 2.35
C THR A 37 3.62 -13.34 1.91
N PHE A 38 4.50 -13.57 2.87
CA PHE A 38 5.90 -13.86 2.62
C PHE A 38 6.49 -14.67 3.78
N ASN A 39 7.15 -15.78 3.44
CA ASN A 39 7.89 -16.63 4.38
C ASN A 39 7.11 -16.97 5.67
N GLY A 40 5.85 -17.39 5.53
CA GLY A 40 4.97 -17.76 6.64
C GLY A 40 4.28 -16.59 7.35
N GLU A 41 4.65 -15.35 7.06
CA GLU A 41 4.01 -14.14 7.59
C GLU A 41 3.00 -13.57 6.60
N SER A 42 2.02 -12.84 7.10
CA SER A 42 0.97 -12.23 6.29
C SER A 42 0.78 -10.77 6.68
N ALA A 43 0.28 -9.96 5.75
CA ALA A 43 -0.02 -8.56 5.99
C ALA A 43 -1.27 -8.12 5.23
N VAL A 44 -1.92 -7.12 5.78
CA VAL A 44 -3.05 -6.43 5.17
C VAL A 44 -2.67 -4.96 4.99
N ALA A 45 -3.06 -4.42 3.85
CA ALA A 45 -2.85 -3.04 3.46
C ALA A 45 -4.17 -2.38 3.13
N ILE A 46 -4.30 -1.11 3.50
CA ILE A 46 -5.35 -0.21 3.04
C ILE A 46 -4.69 1.01 2.41
N GLY A 47 -5.35 1.62 1.45
CA GLY A 47 -4.87 2.86 0.87
C GLY A 47 -5.96 3.68 0.24
N VAL A 48 -5.65 4.95 0.07
CA VAL A 48 -6.44 5.90 -0.70
C VAL A 48 -5.57 6.45 -1.81
N SER A 49 -6.15 6.62 -2.99
CA SER A 49 -5.50 7.25 -4.13
C SER A 49 -6.43 8.27 -4.77
N MET A 50 -5.83 9.34 -5.28
CA MET A 50 -6.56 10.47 -5.85
C MET A 50 -5.84 10.92 -7.11
N VAL A 51 -6.59 11.10 -8.19
CA VAL A 51 -6.11 11.76 -9.40
C VAL A 51 -6.71 13.16 -9.43
N SER A 52 -5.88 14.18 -9.66
CA SER A 52 -6.35 15.55 -9.86
C SER A 52 -7.36 15.65 -11.01
N GLU A 53 -8.24 16.66 -10.99
CA GLU A 53 -9.23 16.87 -12.05
C GLU A 53 -8.61 17.09 -13.43
N SER A 54 -7.43 17.70 -13.48
CA SER A 54 -6.67 17.87 -14.73
C SER A 54 -6.04 16.57 -15.24
N GLY A 55 -6.10 15.49 -14.46
CA GLY A 55 -5.44 14.22 -14.76
C GLY A 55 -3.92 14.24 -14.60
N GLY A 56 -3.33 15.42 -14.34
CA GLY A 56 -1.88 15.58 -14.33
C GLY A 56 -1.21 15.03 -13.07
N TRP A 57 -1.84 15.18 -11.91
CA TRP A 57 -1.29 14.69 -10.65
C TRP A 57 -2.01 13.44 -10.14
N VAL A 58 -1.25 12.50 -9.60
CA VAL A 58 -1.77 11.34 -8.88
C VAL A 58 -1.11 11.22 -7.51
N TYR A 59 -1.92 11.01 -6.47
CA TYR A 59 -1.52 10.85 -5.09
C TYR A 59 -1.93 9.48 -4.57
N LYS A 60 -1.11 8.91 -3.69
CA LYS A 60 -1.36 7.63 -3.02
C LYS A 60 -0.92 7.74 -1.56
N LEU A 61 -1.80 7.34 -0.64
CA LEU A 61 -1.50 7.18 0.77
C LEU A 61 -1.94 5.79 1.19
N GLN A 62 -1.07 5.05 1.88
CA GLN A 62 -1.30 3.65 2.20
C GLN A 62 -0.72 3.31 3.58
N GLY A 63 -1.38 2.39 4.27
CA GLY A 63 -1.01 1.90 5.59
C GLY A 63 -1.23 0.40 5.67
N THR A 64 -0.43 -0.28 6.50
CA THR A 64 -0.45 -1.74 6.62
C THR A 64 -0.24 -2.20 8.05
N SER A 65 -0.68 -3.43 8.30
CA SER A 65 -0.37 -4.20 9.48
C SER A 65 -0.03 -5.63 9.08
N ASN A 66 0.92 -6.25 9.78
CA ASN A 66 1.26 -7.65 9.56
C ASN A 66 0.93 -8.54 10.76
N SER A 67 1.04 -9.86 10.56
CA SER A 67 0.86 -10.91 11.58
C SER A 67 1.84 -10.80 12.76
N GLN A 68 2.93 -10.05 12.59
CA GLN A 68 3.87 -9.78 13.66
C GLN A 68 3.42 -8.67 14.61
N GLY A 69 2.42 -7.87 14.20
CA GLY A 69 1.92 -6.71 14.93
C GLY A 69 2.67 -5.42 14.58
N ASP A 70 3.49 -5.43 13.53
CA ASP A 70 4.18 -4.23 13.06
C ASP A 70 3.29 -3.48 12.06
N TYR A 71 3.34 -2.15 12.12
CA TYR A 71 2.58 -1.24 11.27
C TYR A 71 3.52 -0.43 10.39
N SER A 72 3.13 -0.22 9.13
CA SER A 72 3.91 0.59 8.18
C SER A 72 2.98 1.53 7.41
N ALA A 73 3.46 2.71 7.05
CA ALA A 73 2.73 3.65 6.20
C ALA A 73 3.64 4.20 5.08
N ALA A 74 3.05 4.53 3.95
CA ALA A 74 3.74 5.15 2.83
C ALA A 74 2.83 6.16 2.12
N ILE A 75 3.45 7.17 1.50
CA ILE A 75 2.78 8.17 0.67
C ILE A 75 3.60 8.39 -0.59
N GLY A 76 2.94 8.64 -1.71
CA GLY A 76 3.57 8.94 -2.99
C GLY A 76 2.75 9.90 -3.82
N ALA A 77 3.42 10.66 -4.67
CA ALA A 77 2.81 11.52 -5.67
C ALA A 77 3.54 11.37 -7.01
N GLY A 78 2.82 11.47 -8.11
CA GLY A 78 3.37 11.45 -9.46
C GLY A 78 2.69 12.48 -10.34
N PHE A 79 3.43 12.99 -11.33
CA PHE A 79 2.90 13.86 -12.36
C PHE A 79 2.99 13.16 -13.73
N GLN A 80 1.89 13.16 -14.47
CA GLN A 80 1.78 12.65 -15.84
C GLN A 80 1.29 13.77 -16.76
N TRP A 81 1.75 13.79 -18.01
CA TRP A 81 1.39 14.77 -19.04
C TRP A 81 0.96 14.10 -20.33
#